data_AF-A0A3P4AV28-F1
#
_entry.id   AF-A0A3P4AV28-F1
#
_cell.length_a   1.000
_cell.length_b   1.000
_cell.length_c   1.000
_cell.angle_alpha   90.00
_cell.angle_beta   90.00
_cell.angle_gamma   90.00
#
_symmetry.space_group_name_H-M   'P 1'
#
loop_
_entity.id
_entity.type
_entity.pdbx_description
1 polymer ?
#
loop_
_entity_poly.entity_id
_entity_poly.type
_entity_poly.pdbx_seq_one_letter_code
_entity_poly.pdbx_strand_id
1 'polypeptide(L)' 'MGYSYLLGGKPSEDLLLVLEAEEGRLVYDQPAGPFSERRFAARYVREEVLSREAVPGGPPAWEVDRVAQ' A
#
# COMPACT_ATOMS: atom_id res chain seq x y z
N MET A 1 -3.03 -6.19 21.22
CA MET A 1 -2.23 -6.07 19.97
C MET A 1 -2.84 -4.92 19.18
N GLY A 2 -2.34 -3.69 19.40
CA GLY A 2 -2.77 -2.52 18.62
C GLY A 2 -1.85 -2.38 17.42
N TYR A 3 -2.41 -2.04 16.26
CA TYR A 3 -1.63 -1.75 15.08
C TYR A 3 -0.97 -0.37 15.25
N SER A 4 0.33 -0.34 15.50
CA SER A 4 1.11 0.88 15.77
C SER A 4 1.02 1.92 14.64
N TYR A 5 0.74 1.49 13.41
CA TYR A 5 0.54 2.35 12.23
C TYR A 5 -0.86 2.95 12.11
N LEU A 6 -1.83 2.53 12.93
CA LEU A 6 -3.14 3.18 13.04
C LEU A 6 -3.13 4.31 14.09
N LEU A 7 -2.05 4.43 14.86
CA LEU A 7 -1.84 5.54 15.78
C LEU A 7 -1.27 6.69 14.95
N GLY A 8 -1.91 7.86 15.01
CA GLY A 8 -1.48 9.05 14.26
C GLY A 8 -0.02 9.44 14.54
N GLY A 9 0.57 10.20 13.62
CA GLY A 9 1.99 10.59 13.65
C GLY A 9 2.81 9.93 12.54
N LYS A 10 4.13 9.96 12.69
CA LYS A 10 5.07 9.36 11.73
C LYS A 10 5.20 7.85 11.97
N PRO A 11 5.45 7.04 10.91
CA PRO A 11 5.78 5.64 11.08
C PRO A 11 7.00 5.46 11.99
N SER A 12 6.97 4.43 12.84
CA SER A 12 8.09 4.11 13.75
C SER A 12 9.26 3.41 13.06
N GLU A 13 9.04 2.85 11.87
CA GLU A 13 10.01 2.07 11.10
C GLU A 13 9.81 2.32 9.60
N ASP A 14 10.81 1.96 8.81
CA ASP A 14 10.71 2.02 7.36
C ASP A 14 9.64 1.06 6.85
N LEU A 15 9.03 1.43 5.72
CA LEU A 15 7.88 0.72 5.17
C LEU A 15 8.29 -0.10 3.95
N LEU A 16 7.61 -1.23 3.75
CA LEU A 16 7.69 -1.97 2.51
C LEU A 16 6.81 -1.28 1.45
N LEU A 17 7.42 -0.84 0.37
CA LEU A 17 6.73 -0.31 -0.80
C LEU A 17 6.76 -1.35 -1.92
N VAL A 18 5.59 -1.84 -2.33
CA VAL A 18 5.45 -2.82 -3.41
C VAL A 18 4.83 -2.12 -4.61
N LEU A 19 5.62 -1.94 -5.66
CA LEU A 19 5.22 -1.21 -6.86
C LEU A 19 4.99 -2.17 -8.03
N GLU A 20 3.97 -1.90 -8.84
CA GLU A 20 3.90 -2.48 -10.19
C GLU A 20 5.06 -1.94 -11.02
N ALA A 21 5.73 -2.82 -11.78
CA ALA A 21 6.93 -2.49 -12.52
C ALA A 21 7.01 -3.27 -13.85
N GLU A 22 8.00 -2.94 -14.67
CA GLU A 22 8.31 -3.68 -15.91
C GLU A 22 9.25 -4.88 -15.66
N GLU A 23 9.89 -4.93 -14.50
CA GLU A 23 10.82 -5.99 -14.06
C GLU A 23 10.67 -6.28 -12.57
N GLY A 24 11.11 -7.46 -12.12
CA GLY A 24 11.09 -7.85 -10.71
C GLY A 24 10.50 -9.25 -10.48
N ARG A 25 9.71 -9.40 -9.41
CA ARG A 25 9.04 -10.67 -9.09
C ARG A 25 7.69 -10.75 -9.79
N LEU A 26 7.39 -11.91 -10.40
CA LEU A 26 6.07 -12.15 -10.99
C LEU A 26 5.02 -12.46 -9.92
N VAL A 27 3.86 -11.81 -10.05
CA VAL A 27 2.64 -12.10 -9.27
C VAL A 27 1.46 -12.24 -10.24
N TYR A 28 0.63 -13.26 -10.04
CA TYR A 28 -0.53 -13.59 -10.89
C TYR A 28 -1.82 -13.00 -10.32
N ASP A 29 -1.85 -11.69 -10.16
CA ASP A 29 -2.97 -10.95 -9.57
C ASP A 29 -3.59 -9.90 -10.50
N GLN A 30 -3.04 -9.70 -11.72
CA GLN A 30 -3.56 -8.73 -12.67
C GLN A 30 -4.87 -9.23 -13.31
N PRO A 31 -6.03 -8.58 -13.10
CA PRO A 31 -7.28 -9.03 -13.71
C PRO A 31 -7.18 -8.98 -15.25
N ALA A 32 -7.46 -10.10 -15.90
CA ALA A 32 -7.36 -10.27 -17.36
C ALA A 32 -8.70 -10.66 -18.02
N GLY A 33 -9.80 -10.50 -17.29
CA GLY A 33 -11.17 -10.77 -17.72
C GLY A 33 -12.17 -10.41 -16.62
N PRO A 34 -13.48 -10.65 -16.82
CA PRO A 34 -14.50 -10.49 -15.78
C PRO A 34 -14.11 -11.22 -14.49
N PHE A 35 -14.34 -10.59 -13.33
CA PHE A 35 -14.00 -11.19 -12.04
C PHE A 35 -14.67 -12.56 -11.81
N SER A 36 -15.87 -12.77 -12.37
CA SER A 36 -16.58 -14.06 -12.33
C SER A 36 -15.82 -15.21 -13.00
N GLU A 37 -14.97 -14.91 -13.98
CA GLU A 37 -14.15 -15.89 -14.69
C GLU A 37 -12.84 -16.22 -13.96
N ARG A 38 -12.47 -15.43 -12.93
CA ARG A 38 -11.25 -15.61 -12.13
C ARG A 38 -9.98 -15.73 -12.99
N ARG A 39 -9.95 -14.96 -14.08
CA ARG A 39 -8.85 -14.94 -15.05
C ARG A 39 -7.85 -13.87 -14.66
N PHE A 40 -6.66 -14.29 -14.25
CA PHE A 40 -5.56 -13.40 -13.87
C PHE A 40 -4.34 -13.61 -14.78
N ALA A 41 -3.66 -12.52 -15.12
CA ALA A 41 -2.37 -12.50 -15.78
C ALA A 41 -1.26 -12.24 -14.77
N ALA A 42 -0.02 -12.51 -15.18
CA ALA A 42 1.15 -12.12 -14.41
C ALA A 42 1.46 -10.64 -14.64
N ARG A 43 1.89 -9.95 -13.58
CA ARG A 43 2.58 -8.66 -13.65
C ARG A 43 3.85 -8.71 -12.80
N TYR A 44 4.80 -7.85 -13.08
CA TYR A 44 5.96 -7.68 -12.22
C TYR A 44 5.65 -6.73 -11.08
N VAL A 45 6.14 -7.10 -9.89
CA VAL A 45 6.22 -6.21 -8.75
C VAL A 45 7.66 -6.06 -8.30
N ARG A 46 8.02 -4.84 -7.90
CA ARG A 46 9.29 -4.51 -7.27
C ARG A 46 9.06 -4.13 -5.82
N GLU A 47 9.81 -4.76 -4.93
CA GLU A 47 9.81 -4.46 -3.50
C GLU A 47 10.93 -3.47 -3.19
N GLU A 48 10.58 -2.37 -2.53
CA GLU A 48 11.49 -1.31 -2.11
C GLU A 48 11.30 -0.99 -0.63
N VAL A 49 12.36 -0.51 0.01
CA VAL A 49 12.28 0.04 1.37
C VAL A 49 12.02 1.55 1.26
N LEU A 50 10.87 1.99 1.72
CA LEU A 50 10.50 3.40 1.83
C LEU A 50 10.87 3.93 3.22
N SER A 51 11.79 4.89 3.25
CA SER A 51 12.16 5.56 4.49
C SER A 51 10.96 6.24 5.15
N ARG A 52 10.80 6.02 6.47
CA ARG A 52 9.72 6.64 7.26
C ARG A 52 9.76 8.17 7.26
N GLU A 53 10.94 8.76 7.03
CA GLU A 53 11.12 10.20 6.99
C GLU A 53 10.45 10.84 5.78
N ALA A 54 10.28 10.07 4.68
CA ALA A 54 9.56 10.49 3.48
C ALA A 54 8.04 10.47 3.64
N VAL A 55 7.52 9.81 4.69
CA VAL A 55 6.09 9.66 4.93
C VAL A 55 5.58 10.83 5.80
N PRO A 56 4.60 11.62 5.33
CA PRO A 56 3.96 12.65 6.15
C PRO A 56 3.31 12.05 7.40
N GLY A 57 3.21 12.83 8.48
CA GLY A 57 2.49 12.40 9.68
C GLY A 57 1.02 12.15 9.39
N GLY A 58 0.47 11.04 9.88
CA GLY A 58 -0.95 10.73 9.82
C GLY A 58 -1.75 11.29 11.01
N PRO A 59 -3.08 11.17 10.99
CA PRO A 59 -3.87 10.66 9.87
C PRO A 59 -3.90 11.65 8.70
N PRO A 60 -4.26 11.21 7.48
CA PRO A 60 -4.53 12.13 6.37
C PRO A 60 -5.59 13.17 6.73
N ALA A 61 -5.43 14.40 6.24
CA ALA A 61 -6.33 15.52 6.58
C ALA A 61 -7.82 15.19 6.32
N TRP A 62 -8.13 14.46 5.24
CA TRP A 62 -9.49 14.09 4.86
C TRP A 62 -10.15 13.04 5.78
N GLU A 63 -9.37 12.36 6.63
CA GLU A 63 -9.89 11.39 7.60
C GLU A 63 -10.43 12.10 8.85
N VAL A 64 -9.86 13.25 9.22
CA VAL A 64 -10.23 14.01 10.43
C VAL A 64 -11.53 14.81 10.23
N ASP A 65 -11.81 15.27 9.02
CA ASP A 65 -13.01 16.07 8.71
C ASP A 65 -14.35 15.32 8.89
N ARG A 66 -14.33 13.99 9.01
CA ARG A 66 -15.55 13.16 9.12
C ARG A 66 -16.00 12.86 10.56
N VAL A 67 -15.23 13.22 11.58
CA VAL A 67 -15.56 12.93 13.00
C VAL A 67 -16.20 14.14 13.71
N ALA A 68 -16.21 15.32 13.08
CA ALA A 68 -16.68 16.57 13.69
C ALA A 68 -18.04 17.09 13.15
N GLN A 69 -18.81 16.27 12.42
CA GLN A 69 -20.18 16.60 11.99
C GLN A 69 -21.22 15.73 12.69
#